data_AF-A0A8S8Y9Q5-F1
#
_entry.id   AF-A0A8S8Y9Q5-F1
#
_cell.length_a   1.000
_cell.length_b   1.000
_cell.length_c   1.000
_cell.angle_alpha   90.00
_cell.angle_beta   90.00
_cell.angle_gamma   90.00
#
_symmetry.space_group_name_H-M   'P 1'
#
loop_
_entity.id
_entity.type
_entity.pdbx_description
1 polymer ?
#
loop_
_entity_poly.entity_id
_entity_poly.type
_entity_poly.pdbx_seq_one_letter_code
_entity_poly.pdbx_strand_id
1 'polypeptide(L)' 'MRHLRRPYFQSYNILEGVDTVIPVDVYIPGCPPRPEALIDGFGLLREKIIRIGAAPSSGRKGDKPIIVGED' A
#
# COMPACT_ATOMS: atom_id res chain seq x y z
N MET A 1 5.46 5.38 4.85
CA MET A 1 4.39 5.23 5.88
C MET A 1 4.85 5.11 7.34
N ARG A 2 6.05 4.61 7.69
CA ARG A 2 6.51 4.52 9.11
C ARG A 2 6.64 5.85 9.88
N HIS A 3 6.48 6.99 9.21
CA HIS A 3 6.68 8.33 9.78
C HIS A 3 5.37 9.14 9.89
N LEU A 4 4.23 8.55 9.51
CA LEU A 4 2.93 9.22 9.59
C LEU A 4 2.17 8.70 10.83
N ARG A 5 2.07 9.53 11.88
CA ARG A 5 1.34 9.20 13.12
C ARG A 5 -0.15 9.04 12.82
N ARG A 6 -0.63 7.79 12.80
CA ARG A 6 -2.06 7.44 12.64
C ARG A 6 -2.82 7.57 13.96
N PRO A 7 -4.17 7.64 13.94
CA PRO A 7 -4.99 7.87 15.15
C PRO A 7 -4.79 6.84 16.28
N TYR A 8 -4.40 5.61 15.93
CA TYR A 8 -4.22 4.49 16.87
C TYR A 8 -2.77 4.01 17.00
N PHE A 9 -1.82 4.89 16.71
CA PHE A 9 -0.40 4.57 16.83
C PHE A 9 -0.06 4.14 18.28
N GLN A 10 0.68 3.04 18.44
CA GLN A 10 1.06 2.43 19.73
C GLN A 10 -0.09 1.90 20.60
N SER A 11 -1.25 1.60 20.03
CA SER A 11 -2.30 0.88 20.77
C SER A 11 -1.94 -0.59 20.96
N TYR A 12 -2.25 -1.15 22.13
CA TYR A 12 -1.92 -2.54 22.51
C TYR A 12 -2.62 -3.62 21.66
N ASN A 13 -3.72 -3.26 20.99
CA ASN A 13 -4.55 -4.17 20.19
C ASN A 13 -4.43 -3.94 18.67
N ILE A 14 -3.57 -3.03 18.21
CA ILE A 14 -3.55 -2.60 16.80
C ILE A 14 -2.13 -2.73 16.26
N LEU A 15 -2.01 -3.38 15.10
CA LEU A 15 -0.73 -3.47 14.39
C LEU A 15 -0.41 -2.14 13.70
N GLU A 16 0.88 -1.79 13.65
CA GLU A 16 1.35 -0.53 13.06
C GLU A 16 1.19 -0.45 11.53
N GLY A 17 0.82 -1.57 10.89
CA GLY A 17 0.56 -1.65 9.46
C GLY A 17 0.28 -3.07 9.00
N VAL A 18 -0.46 -3.18 7.89
CA VAL A 18 -0.83 -4.47 7.28
C VAL A 18 0.34 -5.14 6.54
N ASP A 19 1.39 -4.39 6.20
CA ASP A 19 2.68 -4.89 5.68
C ASP A 19 3.37 -5.87 6.61
N THR A 20 3.07 -5.80 7.91
CA THR A 20 3.65 -6.71 8.89
C THR A 20 3.09 -8.14 8.78
N VAL A 21 1.91 -8.29 8.17
CA VAL A 21 1.19 -9.57 8.05
C VAL A 21 1.22 -10.09 6.63
N ILE A 22 0.95 -9.23 5.64
CA ILE A 22 0.87 -9.59 4.23
C ILE A 22 1.70 -8.64 3.37
N PRO A 23 2.28 -9.11 2.25
CA PRO A 23 2.93 -8.22 1.31
C PRO A 23 1.90 -7.27 0.70
N VAL A 24 2.13 -5.97 0.85
CA VAL A 24 1.29 -4.93 0.25
C VAL A 24 1.88 -4.53 -1.09
N ASP A 25 1.02 -4.44 -2.12
CA ASP A 25 1.44 -4.01 -3.45
C ASP A 25 1.38 -2.50 -3.64
N VAL A 26 0.31 -1.87 -3.13
CA VAL A 26 0.01 -0.44 -3.29
C VAL A 26 -0.52 0.14 -1.98
N TYR A 27 -0.04 1.32 -1.62
CA TYR A 27 -0.46 2.11 -0.46
C TYR A 27 -1.13 3.41 -0.89
N ILE A 28 -2.33 3.65 -0.38
CA ILE A 28 -3.10 4.86 -0.65
C ILE A 28 -3.11 5.73 0.63
N PRO A 29 -2.46 6.90 0.63
CA PRO A 29 -2.43 7.77 1.81
C PRO A 29 -3.76 8.52 1.99
N GLY A 30 -4.14 8.73 3.26
CA GLY A 30 -5.29 9.53 3.66
C GLY A 30 -6.07 8.92 4.83
N CYS A 31 -6.88 9.75 5.49
CA CYS A 31 -7.78 9.33 6.57
C CYS A 31 -8.98 10.30 6.65
N PRO A 32 -10.05 10.11 5.85
CA PRO A 32 -10.18 9.13 4.75
C PRO A 32 -9.36 9.54 3.50
N PRO A 33 -8.99 8.59 2.61
CA PRO A 33 -8.36 8.93 1.35
C PRO A 33 -9.32 9.74 0.47
N ARG A 34 -8.76 10.65 -0.34
CA ARG A 34 -9.57 11.37 -1.33
C ARG A 34 -10.01 10.42 -2.46
N PRO A 35 -11.21 10.61 -3.04
CA PRO A 35 -11.69 9.77 -4.12
C PRO A 35 -10.73 9.66 -5.30
N GLU A 36 -10.05 10.75 -5.65
CA GLU A 36 -9.07 10.80 -6.73
C GLU A 36 -7.88 9.86 -6.45
N ALA A 37 -7.31 9.93 -5.24
CA ALA A 37 -6.21 9.08 -4.82
C ALA A 37 -6.58 7.58 -4.79
N LEU A 38 -7.85 7.26 -4.53
CA LEU A 38 -8.34 5.88 -4.60
C LEU A 38 -8.34 5.37 -6.04
N ILE A 39 -8.84 6.18 -6.97
CA ILE A 39 -8.90 5.83 -8.41
C ILE A 39 -7.48 5.67 -8.96
N ASP A 40 -6.59 6.59 -8.64
CA ASP A 40 -5.18 6.53 -9.07
C ASP A 40 -4.48 5.28 -8.52
N GLY A 41 -4.74 4.92 -7.26
CA GLY A 41 -4.23 3.69 -6.65
C GLY A 41 -4.65 2.42 -7.38
N PHE A 42 -5.90 2.35 -7.86
CA PHE A 42 -6.38 1.24 -8.69
C PHE A 42 -5.73 1.25 -10.08
N GLY A 43 -5.46 2.42 -10.66
CA GLY A 43 -4.71 2.57 -11.90
C GLY A 43 -3.31 1.96 -11.79
N LEU A 44 -2.54 2.36 -10.76
CA LEU A 44 -1.19 1.84 -10.50
C LEU A 44 -1.20 0.33 -10.23
N LEU A 45 -2.21 -0.18 -9.51
CA LEU A 45 -2.36 -1.62 -9.29
C LEU A 45 -2.59 -2.36 -10.61
N ARG A 46 -3.44 -1.82 -11.48
CA ARG A 46 -3.70 -2.40 -12.81
C ARG A 46 -2.42 -2.44 -13.66
N GLU A 47 -1.65 -1.36 -13.68
CA GLU A 47 -0.38 -1.30 -14.40
C GLU A 47 0.62 -2.32 -13.85
N LYS A 48 0.69 -2.47 -12.53
CA LYS A 48 1.52 -3.49 -11.87
C LYS A 48 1.10 -4.89 -12.31
N ILE A 49 -0.19 -5.20 -12.36
CA ILE A 49 -0.69 -6.51 -12.82
C ILE A 49 -0.32 -6.76 -14.29
N ILE A 50 -0.50 -5.76 -15.17
CA ILE A 50 -0.16 -5.88 -16.59
C ILE A 50 1.35 -6.14 -16.78
N ARG A 51 2.19 -5.43 -16.01
CA ARG A 51 3.65 -5.54 -16.11
C ARG A 51 4.17 -6.92 -15.71
N ILE A 52 3.54 -7.59 -14.76
CA ILE A 52 4.07 -8.83 -14.19
C ILE A 52 3.23 -10.08 -14.45
N GLY A 53 2.04 -9.92 -15.04
CA GLY A 53 1.08 -11.00 -15.22
C GLY A 53 0.41 -11.41 -13.90
N ALA A 54 -0.35 -12.52 -13.93
CA ALA A 54 -1.12 -13.00 -12.78
C ALA A 54 -0.28 -13.62 -11.64
N ALA A 55 1.05 -13.59 -11.75
CA ALA A 55 1.93 -14.19 -10.74
C ALA A 55 1.99 -13.31 -9.47
N PRO A 56 1.72 -13.87 -8.27
CA PRO A 56 1.67 -13.10 -7.04
C PRO A 56 3.02 -12.48 -6.68
N SER A 57 2.99 -11.30 -6.07
CA SER A 57 4.17 -10.56 -5.60
C SER A 57 4.93 -11.26 -4.47
N SER A 58 4.34 -12.28 -3.85
CA SER A 58 4.88 -13.06 -2.71
C SER A 58 6.26 -13.69 -2.97
N GLY A 59 6.67 -13.89 -4.22
CA GLY A 59 7.94 -14.51 -4.59
C GLY A 59 9.12 -13.56 -4.84
N ARG A 60 8.90 -12.24 -4.92
CA ARG A 60 9.96 -11.29 -5.35
C ARG A 60 10.51 -10.49 -4.17
N LYS A 61 11.63 -10.97 -3.64
CA LYS A 61 12.43 -10.31 -2.60
C LYS A 61 12.97 -8.97 -3.11
N GLY A 62 12.22 -7.88 -2.92
CA GLY A 62 12.69 -6.52 -3.24
C GLY A 62 11.65 -5.55 -3.81
N ASP A 63 10.42 -5.98 -4.09
CA ASP A 63 9.41 -5.08 -4.62
C ASP A 63 8.85 -4.21 -3.48
N LYS A 64 9.28 -2.95 -3.41
CA LYS A 64 8.72 -1.99 -2.46
C LYS A 64 7.28 -1.68 -2.86
N PRO A 65 6.36 -1.52 -1.91
CA PRO A 65 4.99 -1.13 -2.20
C PRO A 65 4.98 0.26 -2.85
N ILE A 66 4.19 0.42 -3.90
CA ILE A 66 3.98 1.70 -4.57
C ILE A 66 3.15 2.59 -3.65
N ILE A 67 3.57 3.82 -3.39
CA ILE A 67 2.81 4.75 -2.54
C ILE A 67 2.22 5.84 -3.44
N VAL A 68 0.89 5.91 -3.48
CA VAL A 68 0.16 6.85 -4.35
C VAL A 68 0.46 8.28 -3.93
N GLY A 69 0.97 9.10 -4.85
CA GLY A 69 1.27 10.51 -4.63
C GLY A 69 2.68 10.82 -4.10
N GLU A 70 3.62 9.86 -4.17
CA GLU A 70 5.06 10.09 -3.96
C GLU A 70 5.85 10.24 -5.29
N ASP A 71 5.16 10.39 -6.43
CA ASP A 71 5.73 10.73 -7.75
C ASP A 71 5.77 12.25 -8.01
#